data_AF-A0A2N3B633-F1
#
_entry.id   AF-A0A2N3B633-F1
#
_cell.length_a   1.000
_cell.length_b   1.000
_cell.length_c   1.000
_cell.angle_alpha   90.00
_cell.angle_beta   90.00
_cell.angle_gamma   90.00
#
_symmetry.space_group_name_H-M   'P 1'
#
loop_
_entity.id
_entity.type
_entity.pdbx_description
1 polymer ?
#
loop_
_entity_poly.entity_id
_entity_poly.type
_entity_poly.pdbx_seq_one_letter_code
_entity_poly.pdbx_strand_id
1 'polypeptide(L)' 'MLIDPHAHMISRTTDDYEAMAASGVVALIEPAFWIGQPRTYVGTYVDYLSSIVGWERFRAGQFGIR' A
#
# COMPACT_ATOMS: atom_id res chain seq x y z
N MET A 1 3.75 11.27 15.78
CA MET A 1 4.15 10.12 14.94
C MET A 1 3.04 9.10 15.03
N LEU A 2 2.34 8.85 13.93
CA LEU A 2 1.21 7.91 13.86
C LEU A 2 1.55 6.75 12.94
N ILE A 3 1.08 5.56 13.29
CA ILE A 3 1.10 4.38 12.41
C ILE A 3 -0.35 4.05 12.11
N ASP A 4 -0.73 4.04 10.82
CA ASP A 4 -2.04 3.58 10.42
C ASP A 4 -2.09 2.04 10.56
N PRO A 5 -2.98 1.50 11.42
CA PRO A 5 -2.98 0.07 11.70
C PRO A 5 -3.53 -0.78 10.56
N HIS A 6 -4.20 -0.18 9.56
CA HIS A 6 -4.81 -0.92 8.45
C HIS A 6 -5.13 0.00 7.26
N ALA A 7 -4.36 -0.10 6.18
CA ALA A 7 -4.64 0.59 4.92
C ALA A 7 -4.31 -0.28 3.69
N HIS A 8 -5.11 -0.18 2.62
CA HIS A 8 -4.87 -0.90 1.37
C HIS A 8 -4.38 0.09 0.31
N MET A 9 -3.07 0.27 0.18
CA MET A 9 -2.52 1.37 -0.61
C MET A 9 -2.69 1.15 -2.11
N ILE A 10 -2.75 -0.09 -2.57
CA ILE A 10 -3.11 -0.40 -3.96
C ILE A 10 -4.47 0.20 -4.40
N SER A 11 -5.36 0.50 -3.46
CA SER A 11 -6.67 1.13 -3.70
C SER A 11 -6.72 2.62 -3.36
N ARG A 12 -5.56 3.24 -3.09
CA ARG A 12 -5.41 4.65 -2.69
C ARG A 12 -4.69 5.46 -3.75
N THR A 13 -5.01 6.75 -3.77
CA THR A 13 -4.37 7.74 -4.66
C THR A 13 -3.09 8.29 -4.03
N THR A 14 -2.35 9.10 -4.79
CA THR A 14 -1.22 9.87 -4.26
C THR A 14 -1.68 10.92 -3.25
N ASP A 15 -2.85 11.53 -3.46
CA ASP A 15 -3.41 12.52 -2.55
C ASP A 15 -3.70 11.93 -1.16
N ASP A 16 -4.06 10.65 -1.09
CA ASP A 16 -4.19 9.93 0.19
C ASP A 16 -2.86 9.89 0.95
N TYR A 17 -1.72 9.71 0.26
CA TYR A 17 -0.40 9.74 0.89
C TYR A 17 -0.03 11.15 1.40
N GLU A 18 -0.35 12.19 0.63
CA GLU A 18 -0.14 13.58 1.06
C GLU A 18 -0.98 13.91 2.31
N ALA A 19 -2.25 13.51 2.31
CA ALA A 19 -3.14 13.68 3.45
C ALA A 19 -2.66 12.90 4.69
N MET A 20 -2.21 11.65 4.50
CA MET A 20 -1.61 10.85 5.56
C MET A 20 -0.38 11.53 6.16
N ALA A 21 0.56 11.98 5.32
CA ALA A 21 1.76 12.68 5.77
C ALA A 21 1.41 13.98 6.52
N ALA A 22 0.47 14.78 6.00
CA ALA A 22 -0.02 16.00 6.65
C ALA A 22 -0.67 15.73 8.01
N SER A 23 -1.32 14.58 8.18
CA SER A 23 -1.91 14.14 9.46
C SER A 23 -0.88 13.55 10.45
N GLY A 24 0.39 13.41 10.04
CA GLY A 24 1.48 12.90 10.88
C GLY A 24 1.63 11.38 10.88
N VAL A 25 1.03 10.69 9.90
CA VAL A 25 1.28 9.26 9.63
C VAL A 25 2.68 9.10 9.04
N VAL A 26 3.45 8.16 9.60
CA VAL A 26 4.83 7.88 9.18
C VAL A 26 5.01 6.46 8.64
N ALA A 27 4.07 5.57 8.93
CA ALA A 27 4.08 4.17 8.55
C ALA A 27 2.63 3.64 8.53
N LEU A 28 2.40 2.56 7.80
CA LEU A 28 1.11 1.89 7.72
C LEU A 28 1.28 0.38 7.65
N ILE A 29 0.24 -0.33 8.07
CA ILE A 29 0.14 -1.78 7.89
C ILE A 29 -0.77 -2.03 6.69
N GLU A 30 -0.19 -2.56 5.62
CA GLU A 30 -0.96 -3.06 4.47
C GLU A 30 -1.12 -4.57 4.56
N PRO A 31 -2.33 -5.09 4.85
CA PRO A 31 -2.52 -6.51 4.93
C PRO A 31 -2.56 -7.13 3.52
N ALA A 32 -1.93 -8.28 3.37
CA ALA A 32 -1.82 -8.98 2.10
C ALA A 32 -3.08 -9.80 1.80
N PHE A 33 -3.69 -9.58 0.63
CA PHE A 33 -4.82 -10.36 0.11
C PHE A 33 -4.56 -10.85 -1.30
N TRP A 34 -5.54 -11.48 -1.93
CA TRP A 34 -5.58 -11.54 -3.39
C TRP A 34 -6.40 -10.34 -3.86
N ILE A 35 -5.94 -9.60 -4.87
CA ILE A 35 -6.74 -8.55 -5.50
C ILE A 35 -8.14 -9.10 -5.86
N GLY A 36 -9.16 -8.25 -5.77
CA GLY A 36 -10.58 -8.58 -5.95
C GLY A 36 -10.98 -9.00 -7.37
N GLN A 37 -10.30 -10.01 -7.91
CA GLN A 37 -10.50 -10.58 -9.23
C GLN A 37 -10.56 -12.12 -9.13
N PRO A 38 -11.14 -12.81 -10.13
CA PRO A 38 -11.11 -14.27 -10.18
C PRO A 38 -9.69 -14.84 -10.10
N ARG A 39 -9.49 -15.84 -9.25
CA ARG A 39 -8.19 -16.50 -9.00
C ARG A 39 -7.88 -17.52 -10.09
N THR A 40 -7.68 -17.05 -11.31
CA THR A 40 -7.51 -17.92 -12.49
C THR A 40 -6.09 -18.44 -12.64
N TYR A 41 -5.10 -17.78 -12.02
CA TYR A 41 -3.68 -18.14 -12.13
C TYR A 41 -2.86 -17.66 -10.92
N VAL A 42 -1.97 -18.52 -10.40
CA VAL A 42 -1.12 -18.24 -9.24
C VAL A 42 -0.19 -17.03 -9.45
N GLY A 43 0.24 -16.77 -10.68
CA GLY A 43 1.09 -15.62 -10.99
C GLY A 43 0.45 -14.28 -10.62
N THR A 44 -0.89 -14.17 -10.69
CA THR A 44 -1.59 -12.94 -10.30
C THR A 44 -1.47 -12.64 -8.80
N TYR A 45 -1.23 -13.65 -7.95
CA TYR A 45 -0.94 -13.43 -6.54
C TYR A 45 0.52 -12.97 -6.34
N VAL A 46 1.46 -13.49 -7.12
CA VAL A 46 2.86 -13.03 -7.13
C VAL A 46 2.96 -11.56 -7.58
N ASP A 47 2.20 -11.18 -8.61
CA ASP A 47 2.12 -9.80 -9.10
C ASP A 47 1.54 -8.86 -8.05
N TYR A 48 0.50 -9.31 -7.32
CA TYR A 48 -0.07 -8.54 -6.21
C TYR A 48 0.95 -8.32 -5.09
N LEU A 49 1.66 -9.38 -4.66
CA LEU A 49 2.71 -9.24 -3.65
C LEU A 49 3.80 -8.28 -4.10
N SER A 50 4.23 -8.39 -5.37
CA SER A 50 5.23 -7.48 -5.97
C SER A 50 4.77 -6.02 -5.95
N SER A 51 3.48 -5.78 -6.14
CA SER A 51 2.87 -4.45 -6.05
C SER A 51 2.99 -3.89 -4.62
N ILE A 52 2.61 -4.64 -3.58
CA ILE A 52 2.63 -4.11 -2.21
C ILE A 52 4.04 -4.03 -1.59
N VAL A 53 4.94 -5.00 -1.85
CA VAL A 53 6.29 -4.98 -1.24
C VAL A 53 7.29 -4.12 -2.01
N GLY A 54 7.10 -4.01 -3.33
CA GLY A 54 7.98 -3.26 -4.23
C GLY A 54 7.43 -1.88 -4.52
N TRP A 55 6.34 -1.83 -5.30
CA TRP A 55 5.79 -0.58 -5.80
C TRP A 55 5.22 0.31 -4.69
N GLU A 56 4.37 -0.20 -3.81
CA GLU A 56 3.75 0.62 -2.75
C GLU A 56 4.78 1.12 -1.75
N ARG A 57 5.76 0.28 -1.38
CA ARG A 57 6.91 0.72 -0.57
C ARG A 57 7.67 1.88 -1.24
N PHE A 58 7.94 1.78 -2.54
CA PHE A 58 8.61 2.84 -3.30
C PHE A 58 7.76 4.12 -3.34
N ARG A 59 6.47 3.99 -3.67
CA ARG A 59 5.51 5.09 -3.76
C ARG A 59 5.35 5.81 -2.43
N ALA A 60 5.12 5.08 -1.33
CA ALA A 60 5.03 5.64 0.03
C ALA A 60 6.26 6.46 0.43
N GLY A 61 7.46 5.99 0.04
CA GLY A 61 8.72 6.68 0.30
C GLY A 61 8.83 8.06 -0.35
N GLN A 62 8.11 8.32 -1.45
CA GLN A 62 8.06 9.63 -2.11
C GLN A 62 7.33 10.69 -1.26
N PHE A 63 6.50 10.25 -0.30
CA PHE A 63 5.71 11.11 0.60
C PHE A 63 6.19 11.05 2.06
N GLY A 64 7.36 10.43 2.31
CA GLY A 64 7.95 10.36 3.65
C GLY A 64 7.36 9.28 4.56
N ILE A 65 6.56 8.36 4.03
CA ILE A 65 6.00 7.21 4.75
C ILE A 65 6.90 5.98 4.53
N ARG A 66 7.23 5.22 5.59
CA ARG A 66 8.25 4.15 5.58
C ARG A 66 7.87 2.91 6.36
#